data_AF-V5F9K8-F1
#
_entry.id   AF-V5F9K8-F1
#
_cell.length_a   1.000
_cell.length_b   1.000
_cell.length_c   1.000
_cell.angle_alpha   90.00
_cell.angle_beta   90.00
_cell.angle_gamma   90.00
#
_symmetry.space_group_name_H-M   'P 1'
#
loop_
_entity.id
_entity.type
_entity.pdbx_description
1 polymer ?
#
loop_
_entity_poly.entity_id
_entity_poly.type
_entity_poly.pdbx_seq_one_letter_code
_entity_poly.pdbx_strand_id
1 'polypeptide(L)'
;MEFNAQNYQTIKQSCLQKQDITFYAPKEFTCFANDEAPVSWKAYPPASLTNEAYAQIFAYAGDDTRGTLTKLELAIHLDGGRILYRKKDDEYIDLQVNF
;
A
#
# COMPACT_ATOMS: atom_id res chain seq x y z
N MET A 1 -1.18 12.26 -5.08
CA MET A 1 -2.63 12.28 -4.74
C MET A 1 -2.82 11.54 -3.44
N GLU A 2 -3.87 11.85 -2.66
CA GLU A 2 -4.16 11.14 -1.41
C GLU A 2 -4.87 9.80 -1.67
N PHE A 3 -4.60 8.79 -0.86
CA PHE A 3 -5.36 7.54 -0.81
C PHE A 3 -6.68 7.76 -0.08
N ASN A 4 -7.73 8.07 -0.84
CA ASN A 4 -9.08 8.28 -0.36
C ASN A 4 -10.11 7.79 -1.39
N ALA A 5 -11.40 7.81 -1.05
CA ALA A 5 -12.47 7.30 -1.91
C ALA A 5 -12.51 7.97 -3.31
N GLN A 6 -12.16 9.26 -3.38
CA GLN A 6 -12.18 10.03 -4.63
C GLN A 6 -11.06 9.59 -5.59
N ASN A 7 -9.85 9.36 -5.08
CA ASN A 7 -8.68 9.02 -5.89
C ASN A 7 -8.49 7.51 -6.08
N TYR A 8 -9.18 6.68 -5.28
CA TYR A 8 -8.98 5.23 -5.26
C TYR A 8 -9.13 4.58 -6.64
N GLN A 9 -10.12 4.99 -7.44
CA GLN A 9 -10.31 4.42 -8.78
C GLN A 9 -9.10 4.68 -9.69
N THR A 10 -8.54 5.88 -9.66
CA THR A 10 -7.32 6.20 -10.42
C THR A 10 -6.14 5.36 -9.96
N ILE A 11 -5.91 5.27 -8.65
CA ILE A 11 -4.80 4.50 -8.08
C ILE A 11 -4.92 3.03 -8.46
N LYS A 12 -6.12 2.46 -8.28
CA LYS A 12 -6.42 1.06 -8.63
C LYS A 12 -6.19 0.81 -10.13
N GLN A 13 -6.66 1.70 -11.00
CA GLN A 13 -6.46 1.54 -12.45
C GLN A 13 -4.99 1.59 -12.85
N SER A 14 -4.18 2.50 -12.29
CA SER A 14 -2.74 2.52 -12.53
C SER A 14 -2.07 1.21 -12.10
N CYS A 15 -2.47 0.65 -10.95
CA CYS A 15 -1.95 -0.63 -10.49
C CYS A 15 -2.36 -1.80 -11.41
N LEU A 16 -3.63 -1.85 -11.85
CA LEU A 16 -4.12 -2.86 -12.79
C LEU A 16 -3.42 -2.77 -14.16
N GLN A 17 -3.06 -1.56 -14.59
CA GLN A 17 -2.33 -1.31 -15.83
C GLN A 17 -0.82 -1.47 -15.68
N LYS A 18 -0.33 -1.89 -14.50
CA LYS A 18 1.08 -2.04 -14.17
C LYS A 18 1.90 -0.76 -14.43
N GLN A 19 1.31 0.38 -14.12
CA GLN A 19 1.95 1.69 -14.24
C GLN A 19 2.54 2.12 -12.91
N ASP A 20 3.71 2.75 -12.97
CA ASP A 20 4.29 3.41 -11.81
C ASP A 20 3.39 4.54 -11.33
N ILE A 21 3.09 4.57 -10.04
CA ILE A 21 2.27 5.61 -9.42
C ILE A 21 2.80 5.99 -8.05
N THR A 22 2.75 7.28 -7.74
CA THR A 22 3.05 7.82 -6.41
C THR A 22 1.81 8.50 -5.82
N PHE A 23 1.46 8.09 -4.62
CA PHE A 23 0.37 8.65 -3.83
C PHE A 23 0.78 8.75 -2.37
N TYR A 24 -0.06 9.28 -1.49
CA TYR A 24 0.21 9.33 -0.06
C TYR A 24 -1.02 8.92 0.73
N ALA A 25 -0.83 8.39 1.93
CA ALA A 25 -1.91 7.98 2.82
C ALA A 25 -1.62 8.44 4.26
N PRO A 26 -2.65 8.68 5.08
CA PRO A 26 -2.48 8.82 6.52
C PRO A 26 -1.68 7.66 7.11
N LYS A 27 -0.73 7.97 7.99
CA LYS A 27 0.16 7.02 8.66
C LYS A 27 -0.62 5.89 9.32
N GLU A 28 -1.76 6.23 9.95
CA GLU A 28 -2.67 5.29 10.60
C GLU A 28 -3.25 4.20 9.69
N PHE A 29 -3.31 4.43 8.37
CA PHE A 29 -3.79 3.44 7.41
C PHE A 29 -2.70 2.48 6.93
N THR A 30 -1.43 2.80 7.21
CA THR A 30 -0.28 2.01 6.77
C THR A 30 0.19 1.03 7.86
N CYS A 31 1.17 0.22 7.52
CA CYS A 31 1.90 -0.61 8.48
C CYS A 31 2.68 0.19 9.55
N PHE A 32 2.85 1.50 9.38
CA PHE A 32 3.59 2.37 10.29
C PHE A 32 2.69 3.08 11.31
N ALA A 33 1.42 2.69 11.47
CA ALA A 33 0.50 3.35 12.41
C ALA A 33 1.09 3.56 13.82
N ASN A 34 1.87 2.58 14.30
CA ASN A 34 2.52 2.60 15.62
C ASN A 34 4.06 2.73 15.56
N ASP A 35 4.64 2.95 14.37
CA ASP A 35 6.08 2.93 14.13
C ASP A 35 6.54 4.18 13.37
N GLU A 36 7.86 4.37 13.24
CA GLU A 36 8.40 5.42 12.37
C GLU A 36 8.45 4.96 10.92
N ALA A 37 7.92 5.79 10.03
CA ALA A 37 8.05 5.60 8.59
C ALA A 37 9.50 5.86 8.14
N PRO A 38 10.00 5.13 7.13
CA PRO A 38 11.37 5.28 6.66
C PRO A 38 11.59 6.65 6.01
N VAL A 39 12.73 7.29 6.27
CA VAL A 39 13.07 8.61 5.70
C VAL A 39 13.38 8.54 4.19
N SER A 40 13.88 7.39 3.73
CA SER A 40 14.15 7.09 2.32
C SER A 40 13.20 6.02 1.80
N TRP A 41 13.00 5.98 0.47
CA TRP A 41 12.19 4.94 -0.17
C TRP A 41 12.64 3.53 0.22
N LYS A 42 11.74 2.77 0.84
CA LYS A 42 12.01 1.42 1.31
C LYS A 42 10.82 0.50 1.05
N ALA A 43 11.09 -0.70 0.54
CA ALA A 43 10.07 -1.72 0.37
C ALA A 43 9.62 -2.28 1.73
N TYR A 44 8.32 -2.46 1.90
CA TYR A 44 7.73 -3.05 3.12
C TYR A 44 6.35 -3.66 2.83
N PRO A 45 5.92 -4.73 3.51
CA PRO A 45 6.70 -5.70 4.28
C PRO A 45 7.51 -6.65 3.36
N PRO A 46 8.45 -7.46 3.89
CA PRO A 46 9.23 -8.40 3.07
C PRO A 46 8.33 -9.44 2.38
N ALA A 47 8.57 -9.60 1.07
CA ALA A 47 7.85 -10.46 0.13
C ALA A 47 8.10 -11.96 0.37
N SER A 48 7.65 -12.51 1.50
CA SER A 48 7.82 -13.94 1.80
C SER A 48 6.63 -14.55 2.52
N LEU A 49 5.42 -14.08 2.20
CA LEU A 49 4.20 -14.78 2.61
C LEU A 49 3.85 -15.87 1.59
N THR A 50 3.33 -17.00 2.06
CA THR A 50 2.77 -18.02 1.16
C THR A 50 1.46 -17.53 0.55
N ASN A 51 1.02 -18.13 -0.56
CA ASN A 51 -0.26 -17.76 -1.20
C ASN A 51 -1.45 -17.88 -0.23
N GLU A 52 -1.42 -18.86 0.67
CA GLU A 52 -2.44 -19.06 1.71
C GLU A 52 -2.44 -17.91 2.71
N ALA A 53 -1.26 -17.42 3.11
CA ALA A 53 -1.14 -16.26 4.00
C ALA A 53 -1.65 -14.99 3.32
N TYR A 54 -1.38 -14.79 2.02
CA TYR A 54 -1.98 -13.69 1.24
C TYR A 54 -3.51 -13.76 1.26
N ALA A 55 -4.09 -14.93 0.98
CA ALA A 55 -5.54 -15.11 0.98
C ALA A 55 -6.17 -14.87 2.36
N GLN A 56 -5.52 -15.32 3.43
CA GLN A 56 -5.97 -15.08 4.80
C GLN A 56 -5.96 -13.59 5.13
N ILE A 57 -4.85 -12.88 4.87
CA ILE A 57 -4.77 -11.44 5.15
C ILE A 57 -5.80 -10.68 4.31
N PHE A 58 -6.00 -11.06 3.05
CA PHE A 58 -7.02 -10.44 2.21
C PHE A 58 -8.44 -10.64 2.78
N ALA A 59 -8.75 -11.83 3.28
CA ALA A 59 -10.05 -12.16 3.87
C ALA A 59 -10.28 -11.47 5.22
N TYR A 60 -9.23 -11.28 6.02
CA TYR A 60 -9.31 -10.60 7.33
C TYR A 60 -9.11 -9.09 7.26
N ALA A 61 -8.65 -8.55 6.13
CA ALA A 61 -8.60 -7.13 5.91
C ALA A 61 -10.03 -6.56 5.92
N GLY A 62 -10.27 -5.57 6.78
CA GLY A 62 -11.54 -4.87 6.87
C GLY A 62 -11.94 -4.17 5.57
N ASP A 63 -13.14 -3.60 5.56
CA ASP A 63 -13.65 -2.79 4.44
C ASP A 63 -13.49 -1.29 4.68
N ASP A 64 -12.73 -0.91 5.72
CA ASP A 64 -12.31 0.46 5.98
C ASP A 64 -11.14 0.86 5.06
N THR A 65 -10.69 2.12 5.17
CA THR A 65 -9.61 2.64 4.32
C THR A 65 -8.31 1.87 4.51
N ARG A 66 -7.99 1.46 5.74
CA ARG A 66 -6.82 0.63 6.05
C ARG A 66 -6.90 -0.74 5.39
N GLY A 67 -8.03 -1.42 5.50
CA GLY A 67 -8.24 -2.71 4.88
C GLY A 67 -8.24 -2.62 3.35
N THR A 68 -8.78 -1.54 2.79
CA THR A 68 -8.72 -1.26 1.34
C THR A 68 -7.28 -1.06 0.87
N LEU A 69 -6.46 -0.30 1.61
CA LEU A 69 -5.04 -0.13 1.29
C LEU A 69 -4.31 -1.47 1.38
N THR A 70 -4.54 -2.24 2.45
CA THR A 70 -3.95 -3.58 2.64
C THR A 70 -4.28 -4.50 1.45
N LYS A 71 -5.56 -4.54 1.03
CA LYS A 71 -5.99 -5.37 -0.12
C LYS A 71 -5.31 -4.95 -1.43
N LEU A 72 -5.14 -3.65 -1.65
CA LEU A 72 -4.39 -3.12 -2.80
C LEU A 72 -2.92 -3.54 -2.74
N GLU A 73 -2.29 -3.43 -1.57
CA GLU A 73 -0.89 -3.80 -1.36
C GLU A 73 -0.62 -5.28 -1.65
N LEU A 74 -1.53 -6.16 -1.19
CA LEU A 74 -1.47 -7.59 -1.48
C LEU A 74 -1.64 -7.88 -2.97
N ALA A 75 -2.58 -7.22 -3.64
CA ALA A 75 -2.81 -7.40 -5.07
C ALA A 75 -1.58 -7.02 -5.91
N ILE A 76 -0.96 -5.87 -5.61
CA ILE A 76 0.26 -5.42 -6.28
C ILE A 76 1.39 -6.45 -6.12
N HIS A 77 1.58 -6.98 -4.91
CA HIS A 77 2.60 -8.01 -4.67
C HIS A 77 2.32 -9.31 -5.45
N LEU A 78 1.07 -9.76 -5.50
CA LEU A 78 0.67 -10.94 -6.27
C LEU A 78 0.87 -10.74 -7.79
N ASP A 79 0.74 -9.50 -8.28
CA ASP A 79 0.99 -9.13 -9.68
C ASP A 79 2.48 -8.91 -10.01
N GLY A 80 3.38 -9.09 -9.03
CA GLY A 80 4.83 -8.96 -9.16
C GLY A 80 5.37 -7.55 -8.93
N GLY A 81 4.51 -6.59 -8.57
CA GLY A 81 4.90 -5.23 -8.26
C GLY A 81 5.53 -5.09 -6.88
N ARG A 82 6.06 -3.90 -6.60
CA ARG A 82 6.68 -3.52 -5.32
C ARG A 82 6.14 -2.20 -4.85
N ILE A 83 5.94 -2.10 -3.54
CA ILE A 83 5.49 -0.87 -2.89
C ILE A 83 6.61 -0.36 -2.00
N LEU A 84 6.99 0.89 -2.24
CA LEU A 84 7.99 1.62 -1.50
C LEU A 84 7.28 2.67 -0.65
N TYR A 85 7.76 2.85 0.58
CA TYR A 85 7.24 3.81 1.52
C TYR A 85 8.32 4.83 1.83
N ARG A 86 7.90 6.08 2.07
CA ARG A 86 8.76 7.16 2.56
C ARG A 86 7.94 8.10 3.43
N LYS A 87 8.48 8.50 4.57
CA LYS A 87 7.89 9.55 5.42
C LYS A 87 7.67 10.80 4.58
N LYS A 88 6.44 11.33 4.60
CA LYS A 88 6.11 12.63 4.02
C LYS A 88 6.23 13.71 5.09
N ASP A 89 5.53 13.50 6.19
CA ASP A 89 5.52 14.30 7.42
C ASP A 89 5.11 13.39 8.60
N ASP A 90 4.67 13.95 9.72
CA ASP A 90 4.31 13.16 10.91
C ASP A 90 2.96 12.44 10.78
N GLU A 91 2.08 12.91 9.90
CA GLU A 91 0.72 12.40 9.71
C GLU A 91 0.59 11.54 8.45
N TYR A 92 1.45 11.73 7.45
CA TYR A 92 1.34 11.12 6.13
C TYR A 92 2.60 10.37 5.68
N ILE A 93 2.36 9.37 4.85
CA ILE A 93 3.39 8.55 4.21
C ILE A 93 3.20 8.61 2.70
N ASP A 94 4.27 8.88 1.96
CA ASP A 94 4.28 8.70 0.52
C ASP A 94 4.47 7.20 0.20
N LEU A 95 3.66 6.69 -0.72
CA LEU A 95 3.72 5.35 -1.28
C LEU A 95 4.06 5.45 -2.77
N GLN A 96 5.00 4.63 -3.22
CA GLN A 96 5.36 4.49 -4.62
C GLN A 96 5.21 3.03 -5.03
N VAL A 97 4.39 2.78 -6.05
CA VAL A 97 4.20 1.47 -6.66
C VAL A 97 5.04 1.40 -7.93
N ASN A 98 5.85 0.35 -8.06
CA ASN A 98 6.68 0.05 -9.23
C ASN A 98 6.38 -1.37 -9.71
N PHE A 99 6.32 -1.57 -11.03
CA PHE A 99 6.13 -2.89 -11.65
C PHE A 99 7.36 -3.37 -12.42
#